data_AF-A0A1Q9AV17-F1
#
_entry.id   AF-A0A1Q9AV17-F1
#
_cell.length_a   1.000
_cell.length_b   1.000
_cell.length_c   1.000
_cell.angle_alpha   90.00
_cell.angle_beta   90.00
_cell.angle_gamma   90.00
#
_symmetry.space_group_name_H-M   'P 1'
#
loop_
_entity.id
_entity.type
_entity.pdbx_description
1 polymer ?
#
loop_
_entity_poly.entity_id
_entity_poly.type
_entity_poly.pdbx_seq_one_letter_code
_entity_poly.pdbx_strand_id
1 'polypeptide(L)'
;MRSTEKEPVMSQAVKLTDLTVDDRLLAEAEALKIDITRAAADGIAQAVKAEKERLWLSENAEAIAASNAYVAKHGLPLARHRRF
;
A
#
# COMPACT_ATOMS: atom_id res chain seq x y z
N MET A 1 9.01 -14.40 -23.01
CA MET A 1 8.33 -14.94 -21.81
C MET A 1 9.22 -14.71 -20.60
N ARG A 2 8.99 -13.65 -19.82
CA ARG A 2 9.60 -13.48 -18.50
C ARG A 2 8.45 -13.34 -17.51
N SER A 3 8.02 -14.47 -16.96
CA SER A 3 7.12 -14.51 -15.82
C SER A 3 7.88 -13.93 -14.64
N THR A 4 7.57 -12.71 -14.23
CA THR A 4 7.92 -12.21 -12.91
C THR A 4 6.95 -12.86 -11.92
N GLU A 5 7.25 -14.10 -11.56
CA GLU A 5 6.59 -14.80 -10.46
C GLU A 5 6.96 -14.04 -9.19
N LYS A 6 6.04 -13.20 -8.70
CA LYS A 6 6.17 -12.61 -7.37
C LYS A 6 6.11 -13.76 -6.37
N GLU A 7 7.26 -14.19 -5.89
CA GLU A 7 7.36 -15.17 -4.81
C GLU A 7 6.46 -14.73 -3.63
N PRO A 8 5.74 -15.66 -2.99
CA PRO A 8 4.95 -15.33 -1.82
C PRO A 8 5.91 -14.97 -0.70
N VAL A 9 5.92 -13.70 -0.30
CA VAL A 9 6.64 -13.27 0.91
C VAL A 9 5.96 -13.97 2.10
N MET A 10 6.60 -15.03 2.58
CA MET A 10 6.21 -15.75 3.79
C MET A 10 6.25 -14.77 4.97
N SER A 11 5.07 -14.32 5.39
CA SER A 11 4.95 -13.34 6.48
C SER A 11 5.17 -14.03 7.82
N GLN A 12 6.41 -14.06 8.30
CA GLN A 12 6.70 -14.43 9.68
C GLN A 12 6.43 -13.24 10.60
N ALA A 13 5.65 -13.47 11.67
CA ALA A 13 5.42 -12.49 12.71
C ALA A 13 6.71 -12.32 13.55
N VAL A 14 7.46 -11.24 13.29
CA VAL A 14 8.57 -10.83 14.15
C VAL A 14 7.99 -10.06 15.32
N LYS A 15 8.21 -10.52 16.55
CA LYS A 15 7.89 -9.75 17.76
C LYS A 15 8.89 -8.60 17.89
N LEU A 16 8.40 -7.37 17.87
CA LEU A 16 9.19 -6.20 18.31
C LEU A 16 9.13 -6.17 19.83
N THR A 17 10.28 -6.26 20.50
CA THR A 17 10.34 -6.35 21.97
C THR A 17 10.47 -4.97 22.63
N ASP A 18 10.89 -3.94 21.89
CA ASP A 18 11.02 -2.56 22.37
C ASP A 18 10.35 -1.59 21.38
N LEU A 19 9.23 -0.99 21.80
CA LEU A 19 8.55 0.10 21.11
C LEU A 19 8.27 1.22 22.12
N THR A 20 8.74 2.43 21.84
CA THR A 20 8.41 3.61 22.66
C THR A 20 7.11 4.23 22.13
N VAL A 21 6.09 4.30 22.98
CA VAL A 21 4.79 4.92 22.69
C VAL A 21 4.53 6.00 23.75
N ASP A 22 3.83 7.07 23.37
CA ASP A 22 3.43 8.13 24.31
C ASP A 22 2.48 7.58 25.39
N ASP A 23 2.81 7.83 26.65
CA ASP A 23 2.03 7.34 27.80
C ASP A 23 0.57 7.82 27.80
N ARG A 24 0.28 9.01 27.26
CA ARG A 24 -1.09 9.54 27.16
C ARG A 24 -1.91 8.75 26.15
N LEU A 25 -1.30 8.39 25.02
CA LEU A 25 -1.95 7.55 24.00
C LEU A 25 -2.18 6.14 24.52
N LEU A 26 -1.27 5.62 25.34
CA LEU A 26 -1.43 4.30 25.97
C LEU A 26 -2.62 4.31 26.95
N ALA A 27 -2.69 5.31 27.82
CA ALA A 27 -3.79 5.47 28.78
C ALA A 27 -5.15 5.63 28.08
N GLU A 28 -5.19 6.40 26.99
CA GLU A 28 -6.40 6.56 26.18
C GLU A 28 -6.80 5.26 25.48
N ALA A 29 -5.84 4.52 24.91
CA ALA A 29 -6.10 3.24 24.28
C ALA A 29 -6.64 2.20 25.28
N GLU A 30 -6.09 2.15 26.49
CA GLU A 30 -6.60 1.29 27.57
C GLU A 30 -8.02 1.70 27.99
N ALA A 31 -8.29 2.99 28.17
CA ALA A 31 -9.63 3.50 28.51
C ALA A 31 -10.67 3.14 27.43
N LEU A 32 -10.27 3.15 26.16
CA LEU A 32 -11.10 2.80 25.02
C LEU A 32 -11.10 1.28 24.70
N LYS A 33 -10.35 0.47 25.46
CA LYS A 33 -10.19 -0.98 25.25
C LYS A 33 -9.70 -1.34 23.85
N ILE A 34 -8.80 -0.52 23.31
CA ILE A 34 -8.18 -0.74 22.01
C ILE A 34 -7.09 -1.82 22.14
N ASP A 35 -7.08 -2.77 21.22
CA ASP A 35 -5.98 -3.73 21.10
C ASP A 35 -4.76 -3.05 20.46
N ILE A 36 -3.84 -2.60 21.29
CA ILE A 36 -2.63 -1.87 20.90
C ILE A 36 -1.75 -2.70 19.95
N THR A 37 -1.64 -4.01 20.19
CA THR A 37 -0.78 -4.87 19.37
C THR A 37 -1.31 -4.96 17.95
N ARG A 38 -2.64 -5.16 17.83
CA ARG A 38 -3.32 -5.16 16.54
C ARG A 38 -3.25 -3.80 15.85
N ALA A 39 -3.52 -2.71 16.58
CA ALA A 39 -3.46 -1.36 16.04
C ALA A 39 -2.06 -1.01 15.51
N ALA A 40 -1.01 -1.41 16.23
CA ALA A 40 0.37 -1.24 15.78
C ALA A 40 0.67 -2.06 14.51
N ALA A 41 0.24 -3.33 14.47
CA ALA A 41 0.42 -4.18 13.30
C ALA A 41 -0.29 -3.61 12.05
N ASP A 42 -1.54 -3.16 12.21
CA ASP A 42 -2.32 -2.56 11.14
C ASP A 42 -1.69 -1.24 10.67
N GLY A 43 -1.21 -0.40 11.60
CA GLY A 43 -0.51 0.85 11.29
C GLY A 43 0.79 0.61 10.49
N ILE A 44 1.60 -0.37 10.90
CA ILE A 44 2.83 -0.74 10.18
C ILE A 44 2.49 -1.27 8.78
N ALA A 45 1.50 -2.13 8.65
CA ALA A 45 1.07 -2.66 7.36
C ALA A 45 0.62 -1.54 6.40
N GLN A 46 -0.13 -0.56 6.90
CA GLN A 46 -0.56 0.61 6.12
C GLN A 46 0.63 1.48 5.70
N ALA A 47 1.56 1.78 6.61
CA ALA A 47 2.75 2.57 6.30
C ALA A 47 3.63 1.89 5.23
N VAL A 48 3.85 0.58 5.35
CA VAL A 48 4.59 -0.20 4.35
C VAL A 48 3.90 -0.19 3.00
N LYS A 49 2.57 -0.34 2.97
CA LYS A 49 1.80 -0.29 1.73
C LYS A 49 1.92 1.07 1.05
N ALA A 50 1.77 2.15 1.81
CA ALA A 50 1.87 3.52 1.29
C ALA A 50 3.27 3.80 0.70
N GLU A 51 4.34 3.35 1.37
CA GLU A 51 5.69 3.55 0.86
C GLU A 51 5.96 2.71 -0.41
N LYS A 52 5.48 1.47 -0.46
CA LYS A 52 5.55 0.66 -1.69
C LYS A 52 4.80 1.31 -2.84
N GLU A 53 3.63 1.89 -2.58
CA GLU A 53 2.86 2.62 -3.59
C GLU A 53 3.62 3.87 -4.06
N ARG A 54 4.22 4.64 -3.15
CA ARG A 54 5.04 5.80 -3.49
C ARG A 54 6.23 5.43 -4.38
N LEU A 55 6.94 4.35 -4.05
CA LEU A 55 8.06 3.85 -4.84
C LEU A 55 7.58 3.36 -6.21
N TRP A 56 6.50 2.58 -6.24
CA TRP A 56 5.93 2.09 -7.50
C TRP A 56 5.51 3.23 -8.42
N LEU A 57 4.85 4.28 -7.90
CA LEU A 57 4.48 5.46 -8.67
C LEU A 57 5.70 6.17 -9.24
N SER A 58 6.78 6.29 -8.46
CA SER A 58 8.02 6.88 -8.93
C SER A 58 8.67 6.06 -10.04
N GLU A 59 8.72 4.74 -9.89
CA GLU A 59 9.31 3.82 -10.88
C GLU A 59 8.46 3.72 -12.16
N ASN A 60 7.15 3.86 -12.05
CA ASN A 60 6.22 3.69 -13.16
C ASN A 60 5.75 5.03 -13.74
N ALA A 61 6.29 6.16 -13.27
CA ALA A 61 5.89 7.50 -13.70
C ALA A 61 5.97 7.67 -15.23
N GLU A 62 7.06 7.20 -15.85
CA GLU A 62 7.25 7.27 -17.30
C GLU A 62 6.26 6.38 -18.06
N ALA A 63 6.01 5.16 -17.57
CA ALA A 63 5.05 4.24 -18.18
C ALA A 63 3.61 4.77 -18.08
N ILE A 64 3.26 5.35 -16.93
CA ILE A 64 1.98 6.02 -16.70
C ILE A 64 1.85 7.23 -17.63
N ALA A 65 2.90 8.06 -17.76
CA ALA A 65 2.90 9.22 -18.66
C ALA A 65 2.76 8.81 -20.13
N ALA A 66 3.46 7.76 -20.57
CA ALA A 66 3.36 7.23 -21.92
C ALA A 66 1.95 6.67 -22.21
N SER A 67 1.38 5.94 -21.25
CA SER A 67 0.00 5.43 -21.33
C SER A 67 -1.01 6.58 -21.41
N ASN A 68 -0.89 7.58 -20.55
CA ASN A 68 -1.74 8.78 -20.56
C ASN A 68 -1.62 9.55 -21.88
N ALA A 69 -0.40 9.72 -22.41
CA ALA A 69 -0.17 10.38 -23.70
C ALA A 69 -0.78 9.59 -24.87
N TYR A 70 -0.73 8.26 -24.82
CA TYR A 70 -1.39 7.41 -25.80
C TYR A 70 -2.90 7.57 -25.76
N VAL A 71 -3.52 7.55 -24.56
CA VAL A 71 -4.95 7.80 -24.39
C VAL A 71 -5.34 9.21 -24.85
N ALA A 72 -4.53 10.23 -24.57
CA ALA A 72 -4.78 11.59 -25.03
C ALA A 72 -4.77 11.72 -26.57
N LYS A 73 -3.88 10.98 -27.24
CA LYS A 73 -3.74 10.98 -28.70
C LYS A 73 -4.77 10.11 -29.41
N HIS A 74 -5.10 8.95 -28.84
CA HIS A 74 -5.89 7.90 -29.51
C HIS A 74 -7.28 7.70 -28.91
N GLY A 75 -7.61 8.42 -27.83
CA GLY A 75 -8.82 8.20 -27.04
C GLY A 75 -8.72 6.96 -26.17
N LEU A 76 -9.76 6.72 -25.36
CA LEU A 76 -9.84 5.53 -24.52
C LEU A 76 -9.98 4.26 -25.40
N PRO A 77 -9.02 3.32 -25.34
CA PRO A 77 -9.16 2.05 -26.02
C PRO A 77 -10.47 1.38 -25.59
N LEU A 78 -11.21 0.83 -26.55
CA LEU A 78 -12.49 0.12 -26.34
C LEU A 78 -13.67 0.99 -25.86
N ALA A 79 -13.56 2.33 -25.83
CA ALA A 79 -14.71 3.20 -25.54
C ALA A 79 -15.93 2.92 -26.44
N ARG A 80 -15.68 2.49 -27.68
CA ARG A 80 -16.68 2.07 -28.67
C ARG A 80 -17.53 0.84 -28.28
N HIS A 81 -17.14 0.10 -27.23
CA HIS A 81 -17.86 -1.08 -26.75
C HIS A 81 -18.57 -0.85 -25.41
N ARG A 82 -18.55 0.39 -24.87
CA ARG A 82 -19.27 0.74 -23.65
C ARG A 82 -20.78 0.74 -23.94
N ARG A 83 -21.48 -0.32 -23.49
CA ARG A 83 -22.94 -0.37 -23.46
C ARG A 83 -23.41 0.38 -22.21
N PHE A 84 -24.29 1.37 -22.42
CA PHE A 84 -25.03 2.07 -21.37
C PHE A 84 -26.23 1.24 -20.93
#